data_AF-A0A811V7L4-F1
#
_entry.id   AF-A0A811V7L4-F1
#
_cell.length_a   1.000
_cell.length_b   1.000
_cell.length_c   1.000
_cell.angle_alpha   90.00
_cell.angle_beta   90.00
_cell.angle_gamma   90.00
#
_symmetry.space_group_name_H-M   'P 1'
#
loop_
_entity.id
_entity.type
_entity.pdbx_description
1 polymer ?
#
loop_
_entity_poly.entity_id
_entity_poly.type
_entity_poly.pdbx_seq_one_letter_code
_entity_poly.pdbx_strand_id
1 'polypeptide(L)'
;VITDFSLACESVKGKRMALIRCCFEPVELPEFFDTFVQKCTDPTCCCGCCSALRPRYKRLVDNIFPVNPEDGLVKSNMEKLTFYSLSSPDKLDRIGEYLYQKASKDINRKRYKFVEIAMEAMDLLLQACHAQTTLNLFVESFLRMVQKLLEDTNPNLQIMATNSFVKFANINEDTPSYHRRYDFFISKFSAMCHGNNDNVELRDSIRLAGIKGLQGVIRKTVSDDLVENIWDKVHMEKIVPSLLFNMQSGDLTPVEDATHITPPVLAEEVLRELVGRASFGHIRSVLKPLLTHLDRHELWVPNTFAIHTFRIVMISIQPQYSYTVVETLMQHLDNNFKSSPKTRTSLAVVLSKIIAIAAGESVGPSALDIINNLLTHLRTSVSTTTEITAEESQYQEALINALGEFANHHPDYQKIEIMLFIMNTVPDLSKKSKGDQMLQNILLKSLLKVGTQYSTVSFEKAFPASFLQPF
;
A
#
# COMPACT_ATOMS: atom_id res chain seq x y z
N VAL A 1 -52.84 -61.40 -52.29
CA VAL A 1 -53.95 -61.28 -51.32
C VAL A 1 -53.99 -59.79 -50.96
N ILE A 2 -54.76 -58.99 -51.71
CA ILE A 2 -56.12 -58.51 -51.32
C ILE A 2 -55.98 -57.81 -49.95
N THR A 3 -56.10 -56.49 -49.78
CA THR A 3 -57.26 -55.59 -50.01
C THR A 3 -56.80 -54.17 -49.57
N ASP A 4 -57.04 -53.10 -50.34
CA ASP A 4 -58.20 -52.17 -50.33
C ASP A 4 -58.20 -51.15 -49.17
N PHE A 5 -58.17 -49.85 -49.51
CA PHE A 5 -59.27 -48.85 -49.42
C PHE A 5 -59.68 -48.54 -47.96
N SER A 6 -59.92 -47.31 -47.49
CA SER A 6 -60.45 -46.09 -48.11
C SER A 6 -60.47 -44.98 -47.03
N LEU A 7 -60.41 -43.71 -47.44
CA LEU A 7 -61.16 -42.50 -46.98
C LEU A 7 -61.64 -42.36 -45.50
N ALA A 8 -61.77 -41.18 -44.87
CA ALA A 8 -61.53 -39.76 -45.13
C ALA A 8 -62.00 -38.96 -43.89
N CYS A 9 -61.68 -37.65 -43.85
CA CYS A 9 -62.27 -36.57 -43.02
C CYS A 9 -62.05 -36.66 -41.48
N GLU A 10 -61.90 -35.59 -40.69
CA GLU A 10 -62.17 -34.16 -40.87
C GLU A 10 -61.43 -33.34 -39.80
N SER A 11 -61.39 -32.02 -40.00
CA SER A 11 -60.70 -30.99 -39.21
C SER A 11 -61.34 -30.70 -37.84
N VAL A 12 -60.53 -30.57 -36.78
CA VAL A 12 -60.85 -29.72 -35.61
C VAL A 12 -59.61 -28.97 -35.11
N LYS A 13 -59.68 -27.63 -35.10
CA LYS A 13 -58.71 -26.71 -34.50
C LYS A 13 -58.82 -26.71 -32.97
N GLY A 14 -57.69 -26.70 -32.26
CA GLY A 14 -57.66 -26.20 -30.88
C GLY A 14 -56.50 -26.66 -29.98
N LYS A 15 -55.50 -25.79 -29.81
CA LYS A 15 -54.51 -25.66 -28.70
C LYS A 15 -54.40 -26.78 -27.63
N ARG A 16 -53.21 -27.38 -27.49
CA ARG A 16 -52.44 -27.47 -26.22
C ARG A 16 -51.03 -28.06 -26.42
N MET A 17 -50.10 -27.62 -25.57
CA MET A 17 -48.70 -28.07 -25.43
C MET A 17 -48.58 -29.58 -25.21
N ALA A 18 -47.56 -30.22 -25.79
CA ALA A 18 -46.67 -31.15 -25.09
C ALA A 18 -45.46 -31.57 -25.95
N LEU A 19 -44.27 -31.40 -25.35
CA LEU A 19 -43.08 -32.25 -25.39
C LEU A 19 -42.94 -33.29 -26.52
N ILE A 20 -41.89 -33.12 -27.32
CA ILE A 20 -41.24 -34.23 -28.04
C ILE A 20 -39.74 -34.20 -27.72
N ARG A 21 -39.30 -35.18 -26.93
CA ARG A 21 -37.92 -35.69 -26.95
C ARG A 21 -37.72 -36.34 -28.32
N CYS A 22 -36.73 -35.89 -29.09
CA CYS A 22 -36.16 -36.67 -30.18
C CYS A 22 -34.68 -36.90 -29.90
N CYS A 23 -34.34 -38.15 -29.63
CA CYS A 23 -33.01 -38.70 -29.80
C CYS A 23 -32.68 -38.67 -31.30
N PHE A 24 -31.57 -38.04 -31.69
CA PHE A 24 -30.92 -38.30 -32.98
C PHE A 24 -29.41 -38.07 -32.83
N GLU A 25 -28.65 -39.14 -33.05
CA GLU A 25 -27.25 -39.12 -33.51
C GLU A 25 -27.19 -38.61 -34.97
N PRO A 26 -26.01 -38.21 -35.46
CA PRO A 26 -25.84 -36.97 -36.20
C PRO A 26 -26.01 -37.15 -37.72
N VAL A 27 -26.64 -36.17 -38.36
CA VAL A 27 -26.53 -35.97 -39.80
C VAL A 27 -25.35 -35.04 -40.04
N GLU A 28 -24.34 -35.53 -40.76
CA GLU A 28 -23.20 -34.75 -41.24
C GLU A 28 -23.71 -33.56 -42.07
N LEU A 29 -23.50 -32.34 -41.55
CA LEU A 29 -23.71 -31.09 -42.28
C LEU A 29 -22.42 -30.75 -43.04
N PRO A 30 -22.50 -30.25 -44.29
CA PRO A 30 -21.32 -29.97 -45.09
C PRO A 30 -20.46 -28.85 -44.47
N GLU A 31 -19.13 -29.02 -44.50
CA GLU A 31 -18.08 -28.08 -44.03
C GLU A 31 -18.21 -26.61 -44.51
N PHE A 32 -19.10 -26.37 -45.49
CA PHE A 32 -19.42 -25.04 -46.02
C PHE A 32 -20.14 -24.13 -45.01
N PHE A 33 -20.98 -24.68 -44.12
CA PHE A 33 -21.72 -23.89 -43.14
C PHE A 33 -20.82 -23.37 -42.01
N ASP A 34 -19.88 -24.18 -41.54
CA ASP A 34 -18.93 -23.77 -40.50
C ASP A 34 -17.95 -22.72 -41.02
N THR A 35 -17.47 -22.84 -42.26
CA THR A 35 -16.63 -21.80 -42.86
C THR A 35 -17.37 -20.48 -43.08
N PHE A 36 -18.67 -20.51 -43.36
CA PHE A 36 -19.47 -19.29 -43.53
C PHE A 36 -19.77 -18.59 -42.20
N VAL A 37 -20.12 -19.35 -41.15
CA VAL A 37 -20.37 -18.83 -39.80
C VAL A 37 -19.08 -18.29 -39.18
N GLN A 38 -17.95 -18.98 -39.37
CA GLN A 38 -16.65 -18.54 -38.89
C GLN A 38 -16.16 -17.29 -39.62
N LYS A 39 -16.37 -17.17 -40.95
CA LYS A 39 -16.09 -15.94 -41.70
C LYS A 39 -17.02 -14.77 -41.37
N CYS A 40 -18.24 -15.02 -40.89
CA CYS A 40 -19.19 -13.97 -40.48
C CYS A 40 -18.97 -13.45 -39.04
N THR A 41 -18.01 -14.00 -38.31
CA THR A 41 -17.61 -13.53 -36.97
C THR A 41 -16.32 -12.73 -36.95
N ASP A 42 -15.69 -12.56 -38.12
CA ASP A 42 -14.47 -11.78 -38.34
C ASP A 42 -14.77 -10.26 -38.32
N PRO A 43 -13.95 -9.41 -37.67
CA PRO A 43 -14.21 -7.97 -37.54
C PRO A 43 -14.14 -7.17 -38.84
N THR A 44 -13.75 -7.79 -39.95
CA THR A 44 -13.60 -7.19 -41.29
C THR A 44 -14.78 -7.49 -42.23
N CYS A 45 -15.81 -8.22 -41.78
CA CYS A 45 -16.99 -8.50 -42.61
C CYS A 45 -17.89 -7.26 -42.74
N CYS A 46 -17.62 -6.43 -43.76
CA CYS A 46 -18.42 -5.29 -44.20
C CYS A 46 -19.68 -5.73 -44.97
N CYS A 47 -20.58 -6.49 -44.34
CA CYS A 47 -21.89 -6.78 -44.91
C CYS A 47 -23.01 -6.35 -43.94
N GLY A 48 -23.67 -5.23 -44.26
CA GLY A 48 -24.76 -4.61 -43.48
C GLY A 48 -26.03 -5.46 -43.32
N CYS A 49 -26.02 -6.73 -43.75
CA CYS A 49 -27.15 -7.65 -43.66
C CYS A 49 -27.09 -8.61 -42.44
N CYS A 50 -26.00 -8.61 -41.66
CA CYS A 50 -25.78 -9.62 -40.61
C CYS A 50 -26.14 -9.17 -39.18
N SER A 51 -26.72 -7.98 -39.00
CA SER A 51 -27.15 -7.50 -37.66
C SER A 51 -28.13 -8.45 -36.96
N ALA A 52 -28.93 -9.22 -37.70
CA ALA A 52 -29.88 -10.19 -37.15
C ALA A 52 -29.23 -11.48 -36.60
N LEU A 53 -28.07 -11.88 -37.14
CA LEU A 53 -27.33 -13.09 -36.73
C LEU A 53 -26.38 -12.83 -35.55
N ARG A 54 -26.16 -11.55 -35.19
CA ARG A 54 -25.26 -11.19 -34.11
C ARG A 54 -25.90 -11.53 -32.75
N PRO A 55 -25.17 -12.22 -31.85
CA PRO A 55 -25.66 -12.54 -30.52
C PRO A 55 -26.22 -11.30 -29.80
N ARG A 56 -27.35 -11.47 -29.10
CA ARG A 56 -28.08 -10.36 -28.45
C ARG A 56 -27.19 -9.50 -27.56
N TYR A 57 -26.31 -10.11 -26.77
CA TYR A 57 -25.40 -9.39 -25.87
C TYR A 57 -24.44 -8.47 -26.63
N LYS A 58 -23.90 -8.88 -27.79
CA LYS A 58 -23.02 -8.04 -28.62
C LYS A 58 -23.76 -6.81 -29.15
N ARG A 59 -25.02 -6.99 -29.57
CA ARG A 59 -25.87 -5.88 -30.02
C ARG A 59 -26.15 -4.88 -28.91
N LEU A 60 -26.46 -5.37 -27.69
CA LEU A 60 -26.67 -4.51 -26.54
C LEU A 60 -25.40 -3.70 -26.21
N VAL A 61 -24.22 -4.34 -26.25
CA VAL A 61 -22.94 -3.66 -26.08
C VAL A 61 -22.67 -2.66 -27.20
N ASP A 62 -22.92 -2.98 -28.47
CA ASP A 62 -22.64 -2.01 -29.53
C ASP A 62 -23.55 -0.79 -29.46
N ASN A 63 -24.78 -0.96 -28.98
CA ASN A 63 -25.75 0.13 -28.83
C ASN A 63 -25.41 1.13 -27.72
N ILE A 64 -24.50 0.81 -26.79
CA ILE A 64 -24.06 1.78 -25.78
C ILE A 64 -23.06 2.80 -26.33
N PHE A 65 -22.46 2.52 -27.49
CA PHE A 65 -21.51 3.42 -28.14
C PHE A 65 -22.24 4.34 -29.12
N PRO A 66 -22.06 5.68 -29.02
CA PRO A 66 -22.60 6.62 -29.98
C PRO A 66 -21.81 6.58 -31.30
N VAL A 67 -22.37 7.20 -32.34
CA VAL A 67 -21.66 7.40 -33.62
C VAL A 67 -20.53 8.41 -33.44
N ASN A 68 -20.82 9.52 -32.73
CA ASN A 68 -19.83 10.51 -32.35
C ASN A 68 -19.35 10.22 -30.91
N PRO A 69 -18.05 9.92 -30.71
CA PRO A 69 -17.55 9.55 -29.39
C PRO A 69 -17.63 10.66 -28.34
N GLU A 70 -17.74 11.93 -28.74
CA GLU A 70 -17.90 13.05 -27.79
C GLU A 70 -19.27 13.07 -27.11
N ASP A 71 -20.26 12.35 -27.65
CA ASP A 71 -21.61 12.26 -27.07
C ASP A 71 -21.63 11.40 -25.79
N GLY A 72 -20.55 10.65 -25.53
CA GLY A 72 -20.40 9.81 -24.34
C GLY A 72 -21.29 8.56 -24.33
N LEU A 73 -21.30 7.85 -23.20
CA LEU A 73 -22.05 6.61 -23.02
C LEU A 73 -23.57 6.84 -23.16
N VAL A 74 -24.22 6.05 -24.03
CA VAL A 74 -25.68 6.13 -24.23
C VAL A 74 -26.42 5.50 -23.04
N LYS A 75 -26.76 6.33 -22.04
CA LYS A 75 -27.31 5.90 -20.74
C LYS A 75 -28.52 4.97 -20.83
N SER A 76 -29.50 5.26 -21.69
CA SER A 76 -30.71 4.43 -21.84
C SER A 76 -30.42 3.04 -22.42
N ASN A 77 -29.36 2.89 -23.21
CA ASN A 77 -28.91 1.60 -23.71
C ASN A 77 -28.03 0.89 -22.66
N MET A 78 -27.29 1.65 -21.85
CA MET A 78 -26.55 1.10 -20.72
C MET A 78 -27.49 0.47 -19.69
N GLU A 79 -28.59 1.13 -19.33
CA GLU A 79 -29.61 0.58 -18.43
C GLU A 79 -30.17 -0.76 -18.94
N LYS A 80 -30.43 -0.87 -20.25
CA LYS A 80 -30.87 -2.14 -20.88
C LYS A 80 -29.79 -3.22 -20.79
N LEU A 81 -28.52 -2.86 -20.97
CA LEU A 81 -27.40 -3.78 -20.85
C LEU A 81 -27.22 -4.25 -19.40
N THR A 82 -27.33 -3.34 -18.42
CA THR A 82 -27.30 -3.65 -17.00
C THR A 82 -28.44 -4.59 -16.62
N PHE A 83 -29.69 -4.27 -17.02
CA PHE A 83 -30.84 -5.14 -16.76
C PHE A 83 -30.67 -6.53 -17.38
N TYR A 84 -30.14 -6.60 -18.62
CA TYR A 84 -29.86 -7.86 -19.29
C TYR A 84 -28.79 -8.67 -18.54
N SER A 85 -27.74 -8.02 -18.05
CA SER A 85 -26.67 -8.66 -17.28
C SER A 85 -27.17 -9.19 -15.94
N LEU A 86 -28.03 -8.43 -15.24
CA LEU A 86 -28.71 -8.86 -14.02
C LEU A 86 -29.64 -10.06 -14.26
N SER A 87 -30.35 -10.06 -15.38
CA SER A 87 -31.30 -11.12 -15.74
C SER A 87 -30.63 -12.36 -16.34
N SER A 88 -29.35 -12.28 -16.73
CA SER A 88 -28.61 -13.37 -17.37
C SER A 88 -27.13 -13.35 -16.95
N PRO A 89 -26.81 -13.74 -15.70
CA PRO A 89 -25.45 -13.67 -15.15
C PRO A 89 -24.41 -14.43 -15.98
N ASP A 90 -24.76 -15.58 -16.57
CA ASP A 90 -23.87 -16.38 -17.45
C ASP A 90 -23.38 -15.63 -18.70
N LYS A 91 -24.00 -14.50 -19.03
CA LYS A 91 -23.59 -13.65 -20.17
C LYS A 91 -22.66 -12.52 -19.76
N LEU A 92 -22.56 -12.21 -18.47
CA LEU A 92 -21.76 -11.10 -17.96
C LEU A 92 -20.28 -11.26 -18.33
N ASP A 93 -19.72 -12.47 -18.18
CA ASP A 93 -18.36 -12.80 -18.63
C ASP A 93 -18.14 -12.47 -20.12
N ARG A 94 -19.04 -12.94 -21.00
CA ARG A 94 -18.96 -12.69 -22.44
C ARG A 94 -19.10 -11.21 -22.81
N ILE A 95 -19.87 -10.45 -22.02
CA ILE A 95 -20.00 -9.00 -22.16
C ILE A 95 -18.68 -8.33 -21.79
N GLY A 96 -18.08 -8.71 -20.66
CA GLY A 96 -16.78 -8.21 -20.21
C GLY A 96 -15.67 -8.46 -21.23
N GLU A 97 -15.53 -9.69 -21.73
CA GLU A 97 -14.52 -10.04 -22.73
C GLU A 97 -14.75 -9.28 -24.05
N TYR A 98 -16.00 -9.08 -24.47
CA TYR A 98 -16.29 -8.32 -25.69
C TYR A 98 -15.97 -6.84 -25.56
N LEU A 99 -16.26 -6.23 -24.40
CA LEU A 99 -15.85 -4.85 -24.08
C LEU A 99 -14.33 -4.72 -24.08
N TYR A 100 -13.62 -5.66 -23.43
CA TYR A 100 -12.16 -5.74 -23.43
C TYR A 100 -11.57 -5.77 -24.84
N GLN A 101 -12.05 -6.68 -25.70
CA GLN A 101 -11.57 -6.79 -27.08
C GLN A 101 -11.84 -5.52 -27.90
N LYS A 102 -13.00 -4.88 -27.70
CA LYS A 102 -13.37 -3.65 -28.42
C LYS A 102 -12.45 -2.50 -28.01
N ALA A 103 -12.29 -2.24 -26.72
CA ALA A 103 -11.44 -1.14 -26.28
C ALA A 103 -9.96 -1.41 -26.57
N SER A 104 -9.49 -2.65 -26.50
CA SER A 104 -8.11 -3.01 -26.89
C SER A 104 -7.80 -2.64 -28.34
N LYS A 105 -8.75 -2.84 -29.26
CA LYS A 105 -8.61 -2.39 -30.65
C LYS A 105 -8.59 -0.86 -30.76
N ASP A 106 -9.32 -0.18 -29.89
CA ASP A 106 -9.44 1.28 -29.89
C ASP A 106 -8.26 1.99 -29.26
N ILE A 107 -7.62 1.38 -28.27
CA ILE A 107 -6.31 1.78 -27.75
C ILE A 107 -5.27 1.74 -28.88
N ASN A 108 -5.18 0.61 -29.61
CA ASN A 108 -4.24 0.47 -30.73
C ASN A 108 -4.49 1.48 -31.87
N ARG A 109 -5.75 1.91 -32.05
CA ARG A 109 -6.15 2.92 -33.03
C ARG A 109 -6.13 4.35 -32.49
N LYS A 110 -5.70 4.55 -31.23
CA LYS A 110 -5.71 5.85 -30.52
C LYS A 110 -7.08 6.54 -30.45
N ARG A 111 -8.15 5.74 -30.43
CA ARG A 111 -9.54 6.22 -30.33
C ARG A 111 -9.99 6.30 -28.86
N TYR A 112 -9.29 7.11 -28.06
CA TYR A 112 -9.39 7.09 -26.60
C TYR A 112 -10.78 7.40 -26.04
N LYS A 113 -11.58 8.22 -26.70
CA LYS A 113 -12.97 8.47 -26.28
C LYS A 113 -13.87 7.23 -26.31
N PHE A 114 -13.67 6.32 -27.27
CA PHE A 114 -14.40 5.04 -27.26
C PHE A 114 -13.90 4.12 -26.14
N VAL A 115 -12.64 4.25 -25.75
CA VAL A 115 -12.05 3.52 -24.61
C VAL A 115 -12.63 4.03 -23.29
N GLU A 116 -12.80 5.35 -23.14
CA GLU A 116 -13.50 5.98 -22.01
C GLU A 116 -14.91 5.39 -21.82
N ILE A 117 -15.69 5.33 -22.90
CA ILE A 117 -17.05 4.77 -22.88
C ILE A 117 -17.05 3.28 -22.49
N ALA A 118 -16.08 2.51 -23.00
CA ALA A 118 -15.97 1.09 -22.68
C ALA A 118 -15.64 0.88 -21.19
N MET A 119 -14.73 1.67 -20.62
CA MET A 119 -14.43 1.59 -19.19
C MET A 119 -15.58 2.05 -18.31
N GLU A 120 -16.26 3.13 -18.66
CA GLU A 120 -17.43 3.61 -17.93
C GLU A 120 -18.53 2.52 -17.88
N ALA A 121 -18.76 1.84 -19.00
CA ALA A 121 -19.69 0.72 -19.05
C ALA A 121 -19.25 -0.44 -18.15
N MET A 122 -17.96 -0.80 -18.15
CA MET A 122 -17.45 -1.85 -17.26
C MET A 122 -17.55 -1.47 -15.78
N ASP A 123 -17.29 -0.21 -15.41
CA ASP A 123 -17.47 0.29 -14.04
C ASP A 123 -18.93 0.17 -13.58
N LEU A 124 -19.89 0.57 -14.44
CA LEU A 124 -21.32 0.49 -14.12
C LEU A 124 -21.80 -0.96 -13.98
N LEU A 125 -21.31 -1.86 -14.83
CA LEU A 125 -21.61 -3.30 -14.71
C LEU A 125 -21.00 -3.89 -13.45
N LEU A 126 -19.75 -3.53 -13.11
CA LEU A 126 -19.09 -3.97 -11.90
C LEU A 126 -19.88 -3.57 -10.65
N GLN A 127 -20.32 -2.31 -10.59
CA GLN A 127 -21.13 -1.80 -9.48
C GLN A 127 -22.52 -2.43 -9.42
N ALA A 128 -23.18 -2.66 -10.55
CA ALA A 128 -24.53 -3.21 -10.56
C ALA A 128 -24.56 -4.72 -10.27
N CYS A 129 -23.52 -5.45 -10.68
CA CYS A 129 -23.50 -6.91 -10.66
C CYS A 129 -22.60 -7.50 -9.57
N HIS A 130 -22.06 -6.71 -8.64
CA HIS A 130 -21.10 -7.18 -7.63
C HIS A 130 -21.60 -8.44 -6.90
N ALA A 131 -22.81 -8.45 -6.33
CA ALA A 131 -23.32 -9.58 -5.55
C ALA A 131 -23.64 -10.89 -6.32
N GLN A 132 -23.17 -11.06 -7.57
CA GLN A 132 -23.43 -12.23 -8.40
C GLN A 132 -22.31 -13.27 -8.33
N THR A 133 -22.69 -14.55 -8.29
CA THR A 133 -21.75 -15.69 -8.27
C THR A 133 -20.84 -15.80 -9.50
N THR A 134 -21.17 -15.15 -10.62
CA THR A 134 -20.37 -15.14 -11.87
C THR A 134 -19.43 -13.93 -11.99
N LEU A 135 -19.38 -13.06 -10.97
CA LEU A 135 -18.57 -11.85 -10.97
C LEU A 135 -17.08 -12.12 -11.27
N ASN A 136 -16.54 -13.23 -10.76
CA ASN A 136 -15.11 -13.56 -10.87
C ASN A 136 -14.56 -13.55 -12.31
N LEU A 137 -15.34 -14.06 -13.28
CA LEU A 137 -14.92 -14.10 -14.68
C LEU A 137 -15.01 -12.71 -15.34
N PHE A 138 -16.04 -11.94 -14.99
CA PHE A 138 -16.15 -10.56 -15.42
C PHE A 138 -15.00 -9.70 -14.86
N VAL A 139 -14.64 -9.92 -13.59
CA VAL A 139 -13.53 -9.22 -12.96
C VAL A 139 -12.19 -9.56 -13.62
N GLU A 140 -11.97 -10.79 -14.08
CA GLU A 140 -10.79 -11.09 -14.89
C GLU A 140 -10.73 -10.22 -16.15
N SER A 141 -11.84 -10.09 -16.88
CA SER A 141 -11.92 -9.21 -18.05
C SER A 141 -11.73 -7.74 -17.70
N PHE A 142 -12.30 -7.29 -16.58
CA PHE A 142 -12.14 -5.93 -16.04
C PHE A 142 -10.67 -5.63 -15.70
N LEU A 143 -10.01 -6.50 -14.93
CA LEU A 143 -8.62 -6.31 -14.52
C LEU A 143 -7.67 -6.38 -15.72
N ARG A 144 -7.96 -7.21 -16.74
CA ARG A 144 -7.24 -7.19 -18.02
C ARG A 144 -7.36 -5.86 -18.74
N MET A 145 -8.55 -5.24 -18.72
CA MET A 145 -8.75 -3.91 -19.28
C MET A 145 -7.96 -2.85 -18.52
N VAL A 146 -8.08 -2.82 -17.17
CA VAL A 146 -7.34 -1.89 -16.32
C VAL A 146 -5.84 -2.02 -16.56
N GLN A 147 -5.30 -3.25 -16.57
CA GLN A 147 -3.89 -3.49 -16.89
C GLN A 147 -3.52 -2.92 -18.26
N LYS A 148 -4.31 -3.18 -19.29
CA LYS A 148 -4.02 -2.72 -20.66
C LYS A 148 -3.97 -1.20 -20.75
N LEU A 149 -4.84 -0.49 -20.03
CA LEU A 149 -4.85 0.97 -19.96
C LEU A 149 -3.66 1.52 -19.17
N LEU A 150 -3.29 0.87 -18.08
CA LEU A 150 -2.11 1.23 -17.30
C LEU A 150 -0.81 1.02 -18.08
N GLU A 151 -0.75 0.05 -18.98
CA GLU A 151 0.41 -0.19 -19.88
C GLU A 151 0.57 0.90 -20.96
N ASP A 152 -0.48 1.69 -21.26
CA ASP A 152 -0.40 2.76 -22.26
C ASP A 152 0.44 3.94 -21.76
N THR A 153 1.07 4.66 -22.69
CA THR A 153 1.88 5.84 -22.39
C THR A 153 1.04 7.08 -22.07
N ASN A 154 -0.25 7.10 -22.43
CA ASN A 154 -1.16 8.21 -22.20
C ASN A 154 -1.53 8.34 -20.70
N PRO A 155 -1.13 9.44 -20.03
CA PRO A 155 -1.42 9.66 -18.62
C PRO A 155 -2.91 9.62 -18.27
N ASN A 156 -3.78 10.11 -19.15
CA ASN A 156 -5.22 10.16 -18.91
C ASN A 156 -5.82 8.75 -18.86
N LEU A 157 -5.32 7.81 -19.67
CA LEU A 157 -5.73 6.41 -19.60
C LEU A 157 -5.26 5.76 -18.30
N GLN A 158 -4.04 6.04 -17.86
CA GLN A 158 -3.52 5.53 -16.59
C GLN A 158 -4.35 6.04 -15.40
N ILE A 159 -4.66 7.34 -15.37
CA ILE A 159 -5.48 7.97 -14.32
C ILE A 159 -6.89 7.36 -14.31
N MET A 160 -7.52 7.19 -15.48
CA MET A 160 -8.83 6.58 -15.61
C MET A 160 -8.83 5.13 -15.12
N ALA A 161 -7.83 4.34 -15.53
CA ALA A 161 -7.69 2.96 -15.11
C ALA A 161 -7.51 2.83 -13.60
N THR A 162 -6.71 3.70 -12.98
CA THR A 162 -6.61 3.77 -11.52
C THR A 162 -7.96 4.09 -10.88
N ASN A 163 -8.71 5.07 -11.37
CA ASN A 163 -10.00 5.43 -10.79
C ASN A 163 -10.99 4.25 -10.83
N SER A 164 -11.02 3.52 -11.95
CA SER A 164 -11.79 2.27 -12.07
C SER A 164 -11.28 1.18 -11.13
N PHE A 165 -9.97 0.99 -11.00
CA PHE A 165 -9.37 0.05 -10.05
C PHE A 165 -9.76 0.37 -8.59
N VAL A 166 -9.77 1.64 -8.20
CA VAL A 166 -10.19 2.05 -6.85
C VAL A 166 -11.67 1.73 -6.60
N LYS A 167 -12.54 1.92 -7.59
CA LYS A 167 -13.95 1.49 -7.50
C LYS A 167 -14.05 -0.02 -7.25
N PHE A 168 -13.25 -0.81 -7.99
CA PHE A 168 -13.15 -2.26 -7.78
C PHE A 168 -12.63 -2.62 -6.38
N ALA A 169 -11.57 -1.95 -5.91
CA ALA A 169 -10.97 -2.20 -4.60
C ALA A 169 -11.97 -2.00 -3.45
N ASN A 170 -12.96 -1.12 -3.61
CA ASN A 170 -13.99 -0.85 -2.59
C ASN A 170 -15.16 -1.87 -2.55
N ILE A 171 -15.18 -2.90 -3.41
CA ILE A 171 -16.23 -3.94 -3.41
C ILE A 171 -15.86 -5.07 -2.45
N ASN A 172 -16.62 -5.37 -1.41
CA ASN A 172 -16.21 -6.31 -0.35
C ASN A 172 -16.32 -7.81 -0.71
N GLU A 173 -15.81 -8.22 -1.88
CA GLU A 173 -15.86 -9.60 -2.37
C GLU A 173 -14.47 -10.15 -2.71
N ASP A 174 -14.22 -11.40 -2.31
CA ASP A 174 -12.98 -12.11 -2.61
C ASP A 174 -12.86 -12.36 -4.10
N THR A 175 -11.75 -11.92 -4.68
CA THR A 175 -11.57 -11.96 -6.13
C THR A 175 -10.26 -12.68 -6.52
N PRO A 176 -10.28 -14.01 -6.72
CA PRO A 176 -9.08 -14.81 -7.06
C PRO A 176 -8.29 -14.33 -8.29
N SER A 177 -8.95 -13.71 -9.27
CA SER A 177 -8.32 -13.16 -10.48
C SER A 177 -7.40 -11.96 -10.19
N TYR A 178 -7.63 -11.24 -9.09
CA TYR A 178 -6.81 -10.11 -8.67
C TYR A 178 -5.39 -10.53 -8.28
N HIS A 179 -5.26 -11.61 -7.51
CA HIS A 179 -3.97 -12.10 -7.00
C HIS A 179 -2.98 -12.40 -8.13
N ARG A 180 -3.43 -13.01 -9.22
CA ARG A 180 -2.56 -13.32 -10.38
C ARG A 180 -1.91 -12.09 -11.04
N ARG A 181 -2.43 -10.88 -10.79
CA ARG A 181 -1.95 -9.61 -11.39
C ARG A 181 -1.49 -8.62 -10.32
N TYR A 182 -1.47 -9.03 -9.06
CA TYR A 182 -1.13 -8.19 -7.92
C TYR A 182 0.24 -7.51 -8.06
N ASP A 183 1.27 -8.29 -8.42
CA ASP A 183 2.64 -7.82 -8.67
C ASP A 183 2.73 -6.72 -9.73
N PHE A 184 1.93 -6.86 -10.79
CA PHE A 184 1.86 -5.88 -11.86
C PHE A 184 1.27 -4.57 -11.31
N PHE A 185 0.16 -4.64 -10.58
CA PHE A 185 -0.51 -3.45 -10.04
C PHE A 185 0.39 -2.69 -9.06
N ILE A 186 1.04 -3.36 -8.12
CA ILE A 186 2.01 -2.72 -7.23
C ILE A 186 3.09 -2.03 -8.04
N SER A 187 3.74 -2.77 -8.95
CA SER A 187 4.88 -2.24 -9.70
C SER A 187 4.48 -1.02 -10.52
N LYS A 188 3.31 -1.06 -11.16
CA LYS A 188 2.84 0.02 -12.02
C LYS A 188 2.35 1.23 -11.22
N PHE A 189 1.59 1.03 -10.14
CA PHE A 189 1.14 2.14 -9.28
C PHE A 189 2.31 2.81 -8.56
N SER A 190 3.28 2.02 -8.05
CA SER A 190 4.53 2.57 -7.53
C SER A 190 5.28 3.38 -8.59
N ALA A 191 5.38 2.91 -9.84
CA ALA A 191 6.00 3.70 -10.92
C ALA A 191 5.28 5.04 -11.18
N MET A 192 3.94 5.05 -11.12
CA MET A 192 3.14 6.28 -11.26
C MET A 192 3.36 7.26 -10.10
N CYS A 193 3.64 6.80 -8.88
CA CYS A 193 4.05 7.65 -7.75
C CYS A 193 5.34 8.45 -8.02
N HIS A 194 6.18 7.99 -8.96
CA HIS A 194 7.40 8.68 -9.40
C HIS A 194 7.20 9.42 -10.73
N GLY A 195 5.94 9.60 -11.16
CA GLY A 195 5.61 10.32 -12.38
C GLY A 195 6.29 11.68 -12.43
N ASN A 196 7.01 11.93 -13.53
CA ASN A 196 7.66 13.20 -13.80
C ASN A 196 7.07 13.81 -15.07
N ASN A 197 6.65 15.06 -15.00
CA ASN A 197 6.08 15.80 -16.11
C ASN A 197 6.35 17.29 -15.89
N ASP A 198 6.60 18.02 -16.98
CA ASP A 198 6.83 19.47 -16.95
C ASP A 198 5.58 20.22 -16.48
N ASN A 199 4.39 19.69 -16.81
CA ASN A 199 3.13 20.20 -16.27
C ASN A 199 2.93 19.66 -14.84
N VAL A 200 2.99 20.58 -13.86
CA VAL A 200 2.79 20.31 -12.43
C VAL A 200 1.44 19.66 -12.14
N GLU A 201 0.34 20.16 -12.71
CA GLU A 201 -1.00 19.62 -12.48
C GLU A 201 -1.12 18.18 -13.00
N LEU A 202 -0.55 17.91 -14.18
CA LEU A 202 -0.55 16.57 -14.77
C LEU A 202 0.36 15.63 -13.97
N ARG A 203 1.55 16.10 -13.57
CA ARG A 203 2.47 15.34 -12.71
C ARG A 203 1.79 14.94 -11.41
N ASP A 204 1.16 15.89 -10.74
CA ASP A 204 0.49 15.67 -9.47
C ASP A 204 -0.75 14.76 -9.64
N SER A 205 -1.48 14.88 -10.76
CA SER A 205 -2.58 13.97 -11.11
C SER A 205 -2.12 12.54 -11.33
N ILE A 206 -0.98 12.32 -12.00
CA ILE A 206 -0.38 10.99 -12.20
C ILE A 206 0.05 10.41 -10.84
N ARG A 207 0.72 11.22 -10.02
CA ARG A 207 1.19 10.79 -8.68
C ARG A 207 0.03 10.44 -7.76
N LEU A 208 -1.02 11.28 -7.73
CA LEU A 208 -2.27 11.01 -7.02
C LEU A 208 -2.90 9.70 -7.50
N ALA A 209 -2.94 9.44 -8.80
CA ALA A 209 -3.42 8.17 -9.32
C ALA A 209 -2.53 6.99 -8.86
N GLY A 210 -1.20 7.12 -8.88
CA GLY A 210 -0.32 6.10 -8.32
C GLY A 210 -0.63 5.79 -6.84
N ILE A 211 -0.75 6.83 -6.01
CA ILE A 211 -1.02 6.68 -4.57
C ILE A 211 -2.40 6.06 -4.32
N LYS A 212 -3.45 6.52 -5.03
CA LYS A 212 -4.80 5.93 -4.94
C LYS A 212 -4.80 4.46 -5.37
N GLY A 213 -4.04 4.11 -6.39
CA GLY A 213 -3.84 2.73 -6.82
C GLY A 213 -3.25 1.87 -5.71
N LEU A 214 -2.15 2.32 -5.10
CA LEU A 214 -1.55 1.64 -3.94
C LEU A 214 -2.51 1.54 -2.75
N GLN A 215 -3.29 2.58 -2.46
CA GLN A 215 -4.32 2.53 -1.42
C GLN A 215 -5.37 1.46 -1.71
N GLY A 216 -5.84 1.38 -2.96
CA GLY A 216 -6.76 0.33 -3.39
C GLY A 216 -6.17 -1.07 -3.21
N VAL A 217 -4.89 -1.25 -3.55
CA VAL A 217 -4.16 -2.51 -3.35
C VAL A 217 -4.13 -2.89 -1.87
N ILE A 218 -3.73 -1.97 -0.99
CA ILE A 218 -3.65 -2.18 0.47
C ILE A 218 -5.01 -2.57 1.04
N ARG A 219 -6.06 -1.85 0.68
CA ARG A 219 -7.43 -2.15 1.15
C ARG A 219 -7.91 -3.52 0.70
N LYS A 220 -7.44 -4.01 -0.46
CA LYS A 220 -7.86 -5.29 -1.01
C LYS A 220 -7.13 -6.50 -0.44
N THR A 221 -5.87 -6.33 -0.01
CA THR A 221 -5.06 -7.45 0.48
C THR A 221 -5.09 -7.67 1.97
N VAL A 222 -5.38 -6.64 2.77
CA VAL A 222 -5.28 -6.79 4.24
C VAL A 222 -6.60 -7.27 4.87
N SER A 223 -7.46 -7.89 4.07
CA SER A 223 -8.71 -8.51 4.54
C SER A 223 -8.63 -10.04 4.59
N ASP A 224 -7.57 -10.65 4.05
CA ASP A 224 -7.51 -12.11 3.85
C ASP A 224 -6.11 -12.66 4.15
N ASP A 225 -5.97 -13.38 5.27
CA ASP A 225 -4.71 -13.94 5.77
C ASP A 225 -4.15 -15.10 4.89
N LEU A 226 -4.86 -15.50 3.83
CA LEU A 226 -4.57 -16.72 3.08
C LEU A 226 -4.01 -16.55 1.66
N VAL A 227 -3.96 -15.34 1.08
CA VAL A 227 -3.98 -15.26 -0.40
C VAL A 227 -2.78 -14.58 -1.08
N GLU A 228 -2.09 -13.62 -0.48
CA GLU A 228 -0.79 -13.11 -0.94
C GLU A 228 -0.24 -12.10 0.07
N ASN A 229 1.01 -12.25 0.48
CA ASN A 229 1.52 -11.47 1.59
C ASN A 229 2.04 -10.11 1.12
N ILE A 230 1.19 -9.08 1.17
CA ILE A 230 1.60 -7.67 0.91
C ILE A 230 2.86 -7.28 1.70
N TRP A 231 3.12 -7.91 2.84
CA TRP A 231 4.28 -7.66 3.70
C TRP A 231 5.59 -8.27 3.18
N ASP A 232 5.55 -9.02 2.08
CA ASP A 232 6.73 -9.55 1.44
C ASP A 232 7.64 -8.42 0.95
N LYS A 233 8.94 -8.67 1.06
CA LYS A 233 10.00 -7.71 0.76
C LYS A 233 9.83 -7.07 -0.63
N VAL A 234 9.48 -7.87 -1.64
CA VAL A 234 9.35 -7.41 -3.04
C VAL A 234 8.25 -6.35 -3.23
N HIS A 235 7.23 -6.34 -2.37
CA HIS A 235 6.14 -5.37 -2.39
C HIS A 235 6.46 -4.15 -1.53
N MET A 236 6.88 -4.37 -0.28
CA MET A 236 7.17 -3.28 0.66
C MET A 236 8.32 -2.38 0.19
N GLU A 237 9.32 -2.93 -0.50
CA GLU A 237 10.42 -2.17 -1.11
C GLU A 237 9.98 -1.31 -2.32
N LYS A 238 8.74 -1.44 -2.80
CA LYS A 238 8.14 -0.57 -3.81
C LYS A 238 7.14 0.41 -3.18
N ILE A 239 6.28 -0.09 -2.30
CA ILE A 239 5.19 0.69 -1.69
C ILE A 239 5.75 1.78 -0.79
N VAL A 240 6.55 1.42 0.21
CA VAL A 240 7.02 2.37 1.24
C VAL A 240 7.86 3.50 0.62
N PRO A 241 8.88 3.24 -0.22
CA PRO A 241 9.65 4.32 -0.84
C PRO A 241 8.82 5.24 -1.75
N SER A 242 7.78 4.69 -2.42
CA SER A 242 6.90 5.48 -3.28
C SER A 242 6.03 6.47 -2.51
N LEU A 243 5.54 6.07 -1.33
CA LEU A 243 4.82 6.96 -0.42
C LEU A 243 5.75 8.03 0.15
N LEU A 244 6.92 7.63 0.66
CA LEU A 244 7.90 8.56 1.23
C LEU A 244 8.40 9.59 0.21
N PHE A 245 8.64 9.19 -1.04
CA PHE A 245 9.01 10.10 -2.12
C PHE A 245 7.98 11.22 -2.32
N ASN A 246 6.68 10.89 -2.27
CA ASN A 246 5.63 11.88 -2.43
C ASN A 246 5.48 12.78 -1.20
N MET A 247 5.68 12.23 0.00
CA MET A 247 5.65 13.01 1.24
C MET A 247 6.76 14.06 1.33
N GLN A 248 7.93 13.81 0.74
CA GLN A 248 9.06 14.77 0.74
C GLN A 248 8.74 16.09 0.06
N SER A 249 7.80 16.08 -0.89
CA SER A 249 7.47 17.27 -1.70
C SER A 249 6.42 18.18 -1.02
N GLY A 250 5.89 17.80 0.15
CA GLY A 250 4.87 18.57 0.87
C GLY A 250 5.42 19.43 1.99
N ASP A 251 4.73 20.53 2.28
CA ASP A 251 4.97 21.28 3.51
C ASP A 251 4.64 20.38 4.73
N LEU A 252 5.59 20.30 5.67
CA LEU A 252 5.48 19.46 6.88
C LEU A 252 4.52 20.04 7.94
N THR A 253 3.76 21.09 7.59
CA THR A 253 2.76 21.70 8.46
C THR A 253 1.43 20.93 8.37
N PRO A 254 0.74 20.66 9.50
CA PRO A 254 -0.60 20.09 9.45
C PRO A 254 -1.50 21.04 8.66
N VAL A 255 -2.02 20.58 7.53
CA VAL A 255 -2.91 21.41 6.71
C VAL A 255 -4.29 21.36 7.35
N GLU A 256 -4.62 22.37 8.16
CA GLU A 256 -5.92 22.49 8.84
C GLU A 256 -7.06 22.81 7.88
N ASP A 257 -6.79 23.19 6.62
CA ASP A 257 -7.80 23.55 5.62
C ASP A 257 -7.38 23.18 4.18
N ALA A 258 -7.38 21.89 3.81
CA ALA A 258 -7.23 21.47 2.41
C ALA A 258 -8.51 20.82 1.87
N THR A 259 -9.33 21.63 1.21
CA THR A 259 -10.37 21.12 0.30
C THR A 259 -9.77 20.41 -0.94
N HIS A 260 -8.46 20.54 -1.18
CA HIS A 260 -7.76 19.94 -2.31
C HIS A 260 -6.77 18.85 -1.87
N ILE A 261 -6.99 17.61 -2.32
CA ILE A 261 -6.12 16.46 -2.03
C ILE A 261 -4.84 16.58 -2.88
N THR A 262 -3.68 16.70 -2.24
CA THR A 262 -2.36 16.76 -2.90
C THR A 262 -1.61 15.43 -2.74
N PRO A 263 -0.62 15.12 -3.61
CA PRO A 263 0.17 13.90 -3.48
C PRO A 263 0.81 13.70 -2.08
N PRO A 264 1.42 14.72 -1.44
CA PRO A 264 2.01 14.54 -0.11
C PRO A 264 0.98 14.18 0.97
N VAL A 265 -0.17 14.88 0.99
CA VAL A 265 -1.24 14.65 1.98
C VAL A 265 -1.81 13.24 1.83
N LEU A 266 -2.11 12.82 0.60
CA LEU A 266 -2.63 11.48 0.36
C LEU A 266 -1.58 10.40 0.65
N ALA A 267 -0.30 10.63 0.34
CA ALA A 267 0.76 9.66 0.62
C ALA A 267 0.94 9.41 2.13
N GLU A 268 0.84 10.46 2.95
CA GLU A 268 0.83 10.33 4.41
C GLU A 268 -0.39 9.52 4.89
N GLU A 269 -1.59 9.83 4.38
CA GLU A 269 -2.82 9.11 4.73
C GLU A 269 -2.68 7.60 4.41
N VAL A 270 -2.16 7.29 3.23
CA VAL A 270 -1.96 5.90 2.78
C VAL A 270 -0.86 5.20 3.60
N LEU A 271 0.21 5.90 3.97
CA LEU A 271 1.25 5.34 4.85
C LEU A 271 0.66 5.01 6.23
N ARG A 272 -0.16 5.90 6.80
CA ARG A 272 -0.88 5.68 8.05
C ARG A 272 -1.82 4.47 7.95
N GLU A 273 -2.58 4.36 6.85
CA GLU A 273 -3.46 3.21 6.57
C GLU A 273 -2.69 1.88 6.50
N LEU A 274 -1.53 1.88 5.84
CA LEU A 274 -0.66 0.71 5.72
C LEU A 274 -0.12 0.30 7.09
N VAL A 275 0.50 1.23 7.80
CA VAL A 275 1.13 0.98 9.09
C VAL A 275 0.09 0.54 10.13
N GLY A 276 -1.09 1.15 10.16
CA GLY A 276 -2.16 0.80 11.10
C GLY A 276 -2.71 -0.62 10.94
N ARG A 277 -2.38 -1.28 9.82
CA ARG A 277 -2.73 -2.68 9.58
C ARG A 277 -1.58 -3.65 9.85
N ALA A 278 -0.38 -3.17 10.12
CA ALA A 278 0.76 -4.03 10.40
C ALA A 278 0.58 -4.73 11.75
N SER A 279 0.63 -6.06 11.74
CA SER A 279 0.77 -6.84 12.97
C SER A 279 2.21 -6.79 13.48
N PHE A 280 2.45 -7.34 14.67
CA PHE A 280 3.79 -7.45 15.26
C PHE A 280 4.84 -8.02 14.30
N GLY A 281 4.50 -9.09 13.58
CA GLY A 281 5.42 -9.76 12.64
C GLY A 281 5.73 -8.94 11.39
N HIS A 282 4.89 -7.96 11.06
CA HIS A 282 4.95 -7.22 9.80
C HIS A 282 5.47 -5.79 9.93
N ILE A 283 5.56 -5.24 11.16
CA ILE A 283 6.04 -3.86 11.36
C ILE A 283 7.45 -3.65 10.78
N ARG A 284 8.33 -4.65 10.90
CA ARG A 284 9.69 -4.59 10.35
C ARG A 284 9.71 -4.58 8.82
N SER A 285 8.70 -5.12 8.16
CA SER A 285 8.54 -5.05 6.70
C SER A 285 8.31 -3.62 6.21
N VAL A 286 7.77 -2.73 7.06
CA VAL A 286 7.64 -1.29 6.77
C VAL A 286 8.88 -0.51 7.20
N LEU A 287 9.40 -0.78 8.40
CA LEU A 287 10.54 -0.04 8.95
C LEU A 287 11.81 -0.19 8.11
N LYS A 288 12.08 -1.38 7.57
CA LYS A 288 13.28 -1.65 6.78
C LYS A 288 13.38 -0.81 5.49
N PRO A 289 12.38 -0.80 4.59
CA PRO A 289 12.41 0.06 3.41
C PRO A 289 12.33 1.55 3.77
N LEU A 290 11.67 1.93 4.87
CA LEU A 290 11.67 3.31 5.37
C LEU A 290 13.08 3.77 5.73
N LEU A 291 13.80 3.01 6.55
CA LEU A 291 15.19 3.31 6.91
C LEU A 291 16.10 3.37 5.69
N THR A 292 15.96 2.39 4.79
CA THR A 292 16.70 2.34 3.53
C THR A 292 16.46 3.57 2.67
N HIS A 293 15.23 4.08 2.64
CA HIS A 293 14.87 5.29 1.92
C HIS A 293 15.52 6.53 2.53
N LEU A 294 15.48 6.67 3.87
CA LEU A 294 16.15 7.78 4.56
C LEU A 294 17.66 7.79 4.32
N ASP A 295 18.31 6.62 4.36
CA ASP A 295 19.74 6.49 4.11
C ASP A 295 20.10 6.87 2.66
N ARG A 296 19.40 6.30 1.67
CA ARG A 296 19.73 6.49 0.24
C ARG A 296 19.49 7.92 -0.25
N HIS A 297 18.54 8.61 0.35
CA HIS A 297 18.18 9.98 -0.02
C HIS A 297 18.74 11.03 0.93
N GLU A 298 19.65 10.65 1.84
CA GLU A 298 20.34 11.53 2.79
C GLU A 298 19.40 12.35 3.70
N LEU A 299 18.24 11.78 4.05
CA LEU A 299 17.13 12.47 4.74
C LEU A 299 17.26 12.47 6.27
N TRP A 300 18.44 12.11 6.77
CA TRP A 300 18.75 12.23 8.19
C TRP A 300 19.16 13.65 8.57
N VAL A 301 19.69 14.45 7.63
CA VAL A 301 20.17 15.81 7.90
C VAL A 301 19.60 16.78 6.85
N PRO A 302 18.67 17.69 7.21
CA PRO A 302 18.03 17.85 8.52
C PRO A 302 17.11 16.67 8.87
N ASN A 303 16.88 16.44 10.17
CA ASN A 303 16.12 15.29 10.67
C ASN A 303 14.59 15.50 10.70
N THR A 304 14.07 16.62 10.19
CA THR A 304 12.65 16.97 10.25
C THR A 304 11.77 15.95 9.54
N PHE A 305 12.14 15.54 8.32
CA PHE A 305 11.41 14.53 7.57
C PHE A 305 11.46 13.15 8.24
N ALA A 306 12.62 12.75 8.78
CA ALA A 306 12.76 11.51 9.53
C ALA A 306 11.86 11.49 10.76
N ILE A 307 11.86 12.56 11.57
CA ILE A 307 10.98 12.70 12.75
C ILE A 307 9.51 12.61 12.33
N HIS A 308 9.10 13.32 11.26
CA HIS A 308 7.72 13.28 10.75
C HIS A 308 7.29 11.87 10.35
N THR A 309 8.15 11.17 9.60
CA THR A 309 7.87 9.82 9.11
C THR A 309 7.73 8.82 10.27
N PHE A 310 8.66 8.84 11.23
CA PHE A 310 8.55 7.95 12.39
C PHE A 310 7.40 8.33 13.32
N ARG A 311 7.05 9.62 13.42
CA ARG A 311 5.84 10.05 14.13
C ARG A 311 4.59 9.43 13.52
N ILE A 312 4.45 9.46 12.19
CA ILE A 312 3.35 8.78 11.48
C ILE A 312 3.35 7.29 11.84
N VAL A 313 4.51 6.63 11.84
CA VAL A 313 4.60 5.22 12.23
C VAL A 313 4.07 5.01 13.65
N MET A 314 4.58 5.78 14.62
CA MET A 314 4.22 5.63 16.04
C MET A 314 2.73 5.86 16.32
N ILE A 315 2.10 6.85 15.70
CA ILE A 315 0.68 7.14 15.91
C ILE A 315 -0.24 6.15 15.18
N SER A 316 0.29 5.37 14.24
CA SER A 316 -0.50 4.44 13.42
C SER A 316 -0.50 3.03 13.99
N ILE A 317 0.59 2.59 14.59
CA ILE A 317 0.73 1.22 15.12
C ILE A 317 -0.08 1.01 16.40
N GLN A 318 -0.37 -0.26 16.70
CA GLN A 318 -0.86 -0.60 18.03
C GLN A 318 0.22 -0.30 19.07
N PRO A 319 -0.12 0.26 20.24
CA PRO A 319 0.89 0.80 21.13
C PRO A 319 1.85 -0.25 21.71
N GLN A 320 1.40 -1.50 21.84
CA GLN A 320 2.21 -2.66 22.23
C GLN A 320 3.36 -3.01 21.25
N TYR A 321 3.36 -2.44 20.03
CA TYR A 321 4.43 -2.63 19.05
C TYR A 321 5.46 -1.48 19.05
N SER A 322 5.24 -0.44 19.85
CA SER A 322 6.10 0.76 19.92
C SER A 322 7.56 0.43 20.23
N TYR A 323 7.81 -0.54 21.13
CA TYR A 323 9.16 -0.98 21.45
C TYR A 323 9.93 -1.50 20.23
N THR A 324 9.27 -2.12 19.26
CA THR A 324 9.92 -2.65 18.05
C THR A 324 10.45 -1.51 17.18
N VAL A 325 9.76 -0.37 17.14
CA VAL A 325 10.23 0.83 16.42
C VAL A 325 11.48 1.38 17.10
N VAL A 326 11.47 1.50 18.43
CA VAL A 326 12.61 2.00 19.22
C VAL A 326 13.81 1.06 19.08
N GLU A 327 13.62 -0.25 19.20
CA GLU A 327 14.65 -1.26 19.00
C GLU A 327 15.25 -1.18 17.59
N THR A 328 14.40 -1.07 16.57
CA THR A 328 14.85 -0.98 15.16
C THR A 328 15.66 0.30 14.91
N LEU A 329 15.25 1.44 15.50
CA LEU A 329 16.01 2.69 15.44
C LEU A 329 17.35 2.59 16.15
N MET A 330 17.39 1.95 17.33
CA MET A 330 18.63 1.71 18.07
C MET A 330 19.60 0.83 17.27
N GLN A 331 19.12 -0.28 16.70
CA GLN A 331 19.91 -1.14 15.82
C GLN A 331 20.40 -0.38 14.57
N HIS A 332 19.59 0.54 14.02
CA HIS A 332 20.02 1.36 12.89
C HIS A 332 21.14 2.34 13.27
N LEU A 333 21.06 2.93 14.46
CA LEU A 333 22.14 3.75 15.02
C LEU A 333 23.42 2.94 15.24
N ASP A 334 23.31 1.71 15.74
CA ASP A 334 24.45 0.78 15.89
C ASP A 334 25.11 0.47 14.53
N ASN A 335 24.30 0.21 13.49
CA ASN A 335 24.82 -0.05 12.13
C ASN A 335 25.47 1.19 11.50
N ASN A 336 25.11 2.39 11.95
CA ASN A 336 25.63 3.68 11.48
C ASN A 336 26.73 4.26 12.36
N PHE A 337 27.41 3.42 13.14
CA PHE A 337 28.49 3.82 14.04
C PHE A 337 29.62 4.62 13.38
N LYS A 338 29.90 4.31 12.10
CA LYS A 338 30.96 4.93 11.30
C LYS A 338 30.48 6.13 10.47
N SER A 339 29.19 6.44 10.52
CA SER A 339 28.60 7.56 9.78
C SER A 339 29.02 8.90 10.39
N SER A 340 28.80 9.98 9.65
CA SER A 340 29.19 11.33 10.10
C SER A 340 28.60 11.66 11.49
N PRO A 341 29.29 12.47 12.33
CA PRO A 341 28.74 12.91 13.62
C PRO A 341 27.36 13.55 13.48
N LYS A 342 27.11 14.30 12.40
CA LYS A 342 25.80 14.89 12.10
C LYS A 342 24.72 13.84 11.87
N THR A 343 25.00 12.82 11.06
CA THR A 343 24.05 11.71 10.81
C THR A 343 23.75 10.96 12.10
N ARG A 344 24.78 10.63 12.90
CA ARG A 344 24.62 9.96 14.19
C ARG A 344 23.83 10.80 15.20
N THR A 345 24.09 12.12 15.23
CA THR A 345 23.30 13.09 16.03
C THR A 345 21.84 13.07 15.61
N SER A 346 21.56 13.15 14.31
CA SER A 346 20.19 13.10 13.80
C SER A 346 19.46 11.82 14.17
N LEU A 347 20.13 10.66 14.05
CA LEU A 347 19.60 9.37 14.48
C LEU A 347 19.25 9.36 15.98
N ALA A 348 20.17 9.83 16.82
CA ALA A 348 19.96 9.92 18.27
C ALA A 348 18.81 10.88 18.64
N VAL A 349 18.69 12.01 17.93
CA VAL A 349 17.56 12.94 18.11
C VAL A 349 16.24 12.31 17.69
N VAL A 350 16.19 11.61 16.55
CA VAL A 350 15.00 10.87 16.11
C VAL A 350 14.62 9.85 17.18
N LEU A 351 15.58 9.03 17.62
CA LEU A 351 15.36 8.03 18.68
C LEU A 351 14.76 8.67 19.95
N SER A 352 15.34 9.76 20.46
CA SER A 352 14.83 10.50 21.62
C SER A 352 13.39 10.99 21.40
N LYS A 353 13.09 11.60 20.24
CA LYS A 353 11.75 12.10 19.94
C LYS A 353 10.71 10.98 19.81
N ILE A 354 11.11 9.83 19.28
CA ILE A 354 10.22 8.68 19.12
C ILE A 354 9.94 7.98 20.44
N ILE A 355 10.94 7.86 21.32
CA ILE A 355 10.74 7.37 22.69
C ILE A 355 9.73 8.27 23.43
N ALA A 356 9.84 9.59 23.29
CA ALA A 356 8.90 10.54 23.90
C ALA A 356 7.44 10.35 23.47
N ILE A 357 7.21 9.86 22.24
CA ILE A 357 5.85 9.60 21.71
C ILE A 357 5.28 8.29 22.25
N ALA A 358 6.11 7.32 22.63
CA ALA A 358 5.68 6.00 23.05
C ALA A 358 5.02 5.96 24.45
N ALA A 359 5.02 7.07 25.20
CA ALA A 359 4.28 7.28 26.45
C ALA A 359 4.38 6.17 27.53
N GLY A 360 5.47 5.39 27.54
CA GLY A 360 5.69 4.31 28.51
C GLY A 360 5.58 2.90 27.94
N GLU A 361 5.01 2.75 26.74
CA GLU A 361 4.78 1.44 26.10
C GLU A 361 5.99 0.97 25.29
N SER A 362 7.03 1.81 25.18
CA SER A 362 8.31 1.46 24.56
C SER A 362 9.20 0.53 25.39
N VAL A 363 8.78 0.14 26.60
CA VAL A 363 9.55 -0.75 27.48
C VAL A 363 9.42 -2.19 26.97
N GLY A 364 10.29 -2.56 26.03
CA GLY A 364 10.43 -3.92 25.53
C GLY A 364 11.33 -4.80 26.40
N PRO A 365 11.45 -6.11 26.09
CA PRO A 365 12.30 -7.04 26.82
C PRO A 365 13.79 -6.68 26.79
N SER A 366 14.22 -5.88 25.81
CA SER A 366 15.60 -5.43 25.61
C SER A 366 15.90 -4.04 26.16
N ALA A 367 15.18 -3.59 27.19
CA ALA A 367 15.39 -2.28 27.81
C ALA A 367 16.86 -2.05 28.23
N LEU A 368 17.44 -3.02 28.95
CA LEU A 368 18.84 -2.95 29.40
C LEU A 368 19.83 -2.95 28.21
N ASP A 369 19.52 -3.66 27.13
CA ASP A 369 20.35 -3.67 25.93
C ASP A 369 20.37 -2.29 25.27
N ILE A 370 19.22 -1.61 25.17
CA ILE A 370 19.12 -0.24 24.64
C ILE A 370 19.97 0.72 25.49
N ILE A 371 19.87 0.63 26.82
CA ILE A 371 20.66 1.44 27.75
C ILE A 371 22.16 1.17 27.56
N ASN A 372 22.56 -0.10 27.50
CA ASN A 372 23.95 -0.49 27.31
C ASN A 372 24.49 -0.02 25.96
N ASN A 373 23.70 -0.08 24.89
CA ASN A 373 24.10 0.41 23.57
C ASN A 373 24.29 1.93 23.60
N LEU A 374 23.34 2.70 24.15
CA LEU A 374 23.47 4.16 24.31
C LEU A 374 24.75 4.54 25.07
N LEU A 375 25.02 3.85 26.18
CA LEU A 375 26.24 4.08 26.98
C LEU A 375 27.51 3.66 26.22
N THR A 376 27.43 2.62 25.38
CA THR A 376 28.55 2.20 24.51
C THR A 376 28.86 3.27 23.46
N HIS A 377 27.84 3.84 22.81
CA HIS A 377 28.03 4.98 21.88
C HIS A 377 28.67 6.19 22.57
N LEU A 378 28.24 6.53 23.79
CA LEU A 378 28.84 7.60 24.59
C LEU A 378 30.31 7.31 24.91
N ARG A 379 30.62 6.08 25.37
CA ARG A 379 31.99 5.65 25.67
C ARG A 379 32.89 5.78 24.46
N THR A 380 32.43 5.34 23.29
CA THR A 380 33.28 5.34 22.11
C THR A 380 33.46 6.74 21.53
N SER A 381 32.43 7.59 21.50
CA SER A 381 32.57 9.00 21.06
C SER A 381 33.69 9.72 21.83
N VAL A 382 33.84 9.43 23.12
CA VAL A 382 34.92 9.95 23.96
C VAL A 382 36.26 9.25 23.71
N SER A 383 36.26 7.93 23.53
CA SER A 383 37.50 7.13 23.40
C SER A 383 38.26 7.39 22.09
N THR A 384 37.56 7.75 21.02
CA THR A 384 38.17 8.01 19.70
C THR A 384 38.78 9.40 19.54
N THR A 385 38.62 10.29 20.52
CA THR A 385 38.84 11.72 20.32
C THR A 385 39.74 12.33 21.39
N THR A 386 40.85 12.96 20.98
CA THR A 386 41.73 13.72 21.89
C THR A 386 41.16 15.07 22.30
N GLU A 387 40.29 15.66 21.47
CA GLU A 387 39.58 16.92 21.70
C GLU A 387 38.12 16.82 21.20
N ILE A 388 37.14 17.04 22.08
CA ILE A 388 35.72 16.94 21.72
C ILE A 388 35.36 18.06 20.74
N THR A 389 35.06 17.70 19.49
CA THR A 389 34.54 18.64 18.50
C THR A 389 33.12 19.08 18.86
N ALA A 390 32.70 20.24 18.39
CA ALA A 390 31.32 20.72 18.61
C ALA A 390 30.27 19.72 18.08
N GLU A 391 30.55 19.04 16.96
CA GLU A 391 29.65 18.04 16.37
C GLU A 391 29.57 16.77 17.21
N GLU A 392 30.69 16.28 17.76
CA GLU A 392 30.68 15.15 18.71
C GLU A 392 29.97 15.53 20.01
N SER A 393 30.14 16.76 20.52
CA SER A 393 29.42 17.23 21.69
C SER A 393 27.90 17.24 21.47
N GLN A 394 27.43 17.61 20.27
CA GLN A 394 26.00 17.56 19.94
C GLN A 394 25.48 16.13 19.90
N TYR A 395 26.27 15.21 19.34
CA TYR A 395 25.93 13.79 19.32
C TYR A 395 25.79 13.22 20.74
N GLN A 396 26.77 13.52 21.59
CA GLN A 396 26.78 13.13 22.99
C GLN A 396 25.56 13.64 23.76
N GLU A 397 25.23 14.92 23.63
CA GLU A 397 24.03 15.50 24.25
C GLU A 397 22.74 14.87 23.70
N ALA A 398 22.68 14.54 22.40
CA ALA A 398 21.54 13.82 21.83
C ALA A 398 21.37 12.41 22.42
N LEU A 399 22.46 11.67 22.63
CA LEU A 399 22.44 10.35 23.30
C LEU A 399 22.00 10.44 24.76
N ILE A 400 22.52 11.42 25.51
CA ILE A 400 22.12 11.67 26.91
C ILE A 400 20.63 12.00 26.99
N ASN A 401 20.13 12.82 26.06
CA ASN A 401 18.69 13.12 25.98
C ASN A 401 17.86 11.88 25.65
N ALA A 402 18.30 11.03 24.72
CA ALA A 402 17.64 9.76 24.42
C ALA A 402 17.61 8.83 25.64
N LEU A 403 18.72 8.70 26.37
CA LEU A 403 18.80 7.90 27.61
C LEU A 403 17.86 8.43 28.69
N GLY A 404 17.85 9.75 28.89
CA GLY A 404 16.96 10.40 29.85
C GLY A 404 15.48 10.19 29.51
N GLU A 405 15.12 10.36 28.24
CA GLU A 405 13.76 10.13 27.76
C GLU A 405 13.35 8.67 27.92
N PHE A 406 14.25 7.73 27.62
CA PHE A 406 14.01 6.30 27.80
C PHE A 406 13.77 6.00 29.28
N ALA A 407 14.65 6.45 30.17
CA ALA A 407 14.53 6.21 31.60
C ALA A 407 13.28 6.86 32.23
N ASN A 408 12.85 8.03 31.72
CA ASN A 408 11.64 8.70 32.21
C ASN A 408 10.38 7.82 32.08
N HIS A 409 10.33 7.02 31.01
CA HIS A 409 9.25 6.09 30.70
C HIS A 409 9.32 4.75 31.47
N HIS A 410 10.40 4.51 32.22
CA HIS A 410 10.56 3.30 33.01
C HIS A 410 9.97 3.47 34.42
N PRO A 411 9.52 2.39 35.07
CA PRO A 411 9.21 2.43 36.49
C PRO A 411 10.44 2.77 37.34
N ASP A 412 10.20 3.31 38.53
CA ASP A 412 11.25 3.80 39.43
C ASP A 412 12.28 2.73 39.82
N TYR A 413 11.90 1.45 39.91
CA TYR A 413 12.88 0.37 40.18
C TYR A 413 13.89 0.20 39.04
N GLN A 414 13.45 0.33 37.78
CA GLN A 414 14.36 0.27 36.63
C GLN A 414 15.23 1.53 36.55
N LYS A 415 14.71 2.71 36.93
CA LYS A 415 15.53 3.92 37.03
C LYS A 415 16.69 3.73 38.03
N ILE A 416 16.43 3.07 39.17
CA ILE A 416 17.48 2.70 40.14
C ILE A 416 18.51 1.78 39.49
N GLU A 417 18.09 0.73 38.80
CA GLU A 417 18.99 -0.19 38.10
C GLU A 417 19.84 0.53 37.05
N ILE A 418 19.25 1.45 36.28
CA ILE A 418 19.96 2.28 35.30
C ILE A 418 21.01 3.15 35.98
N MET A 419 20.65 3.84 37.07
CA MET A 419 21.58 4.69 37.82
C MET A 419 22.75 3.87 38.40
N LEU A 420 22.47 2.70 38.97
CA LEU A 420 23.48 1.78 39.48
C LEU A 420 24.40 1.29 38.34
N PHE A 421 23.83 0.95 37.19
CA PHE A 421 24.58 0.51 36.02
C PHE A 421 25.52 1.60 35.47
N ILE A 422 25.02 2.84 35.37
CA ILE A 422 25.84 4.00 34.96
C ILE A 422 26.96 4.21 35.98
N MET A 423 26.67 4.16 37.28
CA MET A 423 27.70 4.40 38.29
C MET A 423 28.79 3.34 38.31
N ASN A 424 28.41 2.06 38.18
CA ASN A 424 29.36 0.95 38.06
C ASN A 424 30.20 1.01 36.76
N THR A 425 29.77 1.82 35.79
CA THR A 425 30.50 2.07 34.54
C THR A 425 31.53 3.20 34.68
N VAL A 426 31.35 4.12 35.63
CA VAL A 426 32.21 5.31 35.76
C VAL A 426 33.66 4.87 36.03
N PRO A 427 34.64 5.30 35.21
CA PRO A 427 36.04 5.02 35.49
C PRO A 427 36.48 5.57 36.85
N ASP A 428 37.40 4.86 37.50
CA ASP A 428 38.00 5.28 38.77
C ASP A 428 38.55 6.72 38.67
N LEU A 429 38.15 7.56 39.63
CA LEU A 429 38.55 8.96 39.80
C LEU A 429 40.07 9.13 39.94
N SER A 430 40.80 8.08 40.32
CA SER A 430 42.26 8.08 40.41
C SER A 430 42.95 8.11 39.04
N LYS A 431 42.24 7.74 37.95
CA LYS A 431 42.81 7.67 36.59
C LYS A 431 42.86 9.06 35.95
N LYS A 432 44.07 9.43 35.49
CA LYS A 432 44.39 10.78 35.00
C LYS A 432 44.36 10.94 33.47
N SER A 433 43.98 9.92 32.70
CA SER A 433 43.96 10.09 31.25
C SER A 433 42.84 11.07 30.87
N LYS A 434 43.11 11.96 29.91
CA LYS A 434 42.10 12.94 29.45
C LYS A 434 40.83 12.24 28.95
N GLY A 435 40.97 11.07 28.30
CA GLY A 435 39.84 10.26 27.85
C GLY A 435 38.99 9.72 29.02
N ASP A 436 39.63 9.24 30.09
CA ASP A 436 38.92 8.77 31.29
C ASP A 436 38.16 9.92 31.98
N GLN A 437 38.76 11.12 32.04
CA GLN A 437 38.11 12.31 32.61
C GLN A 437 36.89 12.76 31.79
N MET A 438 37.01 12.75 30.46
CA MET A 438 35.89 13.04 29.57
C MET A 438 34.77 12.00 29.71
N LEU A 439 35.14 10.73 29.82
CA LEU A 439 34.20 9.63 29.98
C LEU A 439 33.48 9.71 31.33
N GLN A 440 34.21 10.02 32.39
CA GLN A 440 33.63 10.28 33.69
C GLN A 440 32.60 11.41 33.64
N ASN A 441 32.95 12.55 33.04
CA ASN A 441 32.04 13.69 32.91
C ASN A 441 30.74 13.29 32.17
N ILE A 442 30.86 12.55 31.05
CA ILE A 442 29.70 12.16 30.25
C ILE A 442 28.77 11.19 30.96
N LEU A 443 29.34 10.26 31.73
CA LEU A 443 28.56 9.28 32.49
C LEU A 443 27.91 9.94 33.71
N LEU A 444 28.57 10.89 34.36
CA LEU A 444 27.97 11.67 35.45
C LEU A 444 26.84 12.58 34.93
N LYS A 445 26.99 13.19 33.75
CA LYS A 445 25.88 13.88 33.07
C LYS A 445 24.72 12.95 32.77
N SER A 446 25.02 11.74 32.29
CA SER A 446 24.01 10.70 32.03
C SER A 446 23.28 10.28 33.31
N LEU A 447 24.03 10.06 34.40
CA LEU A 447 23.50 9.75 35.72
C LEU A 447 22.57 10.85 36.22
N LEU A 448 23.01 12.12 36.13
CA LEU A 448 22.19 13.27 36.51
C LEU A 448 20.90 13.32 35.68
N LYS A 449 21.00 13.12 34.37
CA LYS A 449 19.83 13.14 33.48
C LYS A 449 18.79 12.09 33.90
N VAL A 450 19.20 10.86 34.19
CA VAL A 450 18.30 9.81 34.69
C VAL A 450 17.78 10.13 36.09
N GLY A 451 18.66 10.56 37.00
CA GLY A 451 18.31 10.87 38.38
C GLY A 451 17.28 11.98 38.53
N THR A 452 17.28 12.98 37.64
CA THR A 452 16.26 14.04 37.64
C THR A 452 14.85 13.55 37.29
N GLN A 453 14.72 12.34 36.73
CA GLN A 453 13.42 11.72 36.42
C GLN A 453 12.94 10.76 37.53
N TYR A 454 13.76 10.55 38.57
CA TYR A 454 13.48 9.64 39.67
C TYR A 454 12.96 10.40 40.89
N SER A 455 11.88 9.89 41.49
CA SER A 455 11.33 10.40 42.75
C SER A 455 11.37 9.28 43.80
N THR A 456 11.81 9.60 45.02
CA THR A 456 11.82 8.62 46.12
C THR A 456 11.44 9.24 47.44
N VAL A 457 10.83 8.41 48.28
CA VAL A 457 10.53 8.75 49.67
C VAL A 457 11.74 8.48 50.58
N SER A 458 12.65 7.58 50.18
CA SER A 458 13.84 7.23 50.97
C SER A 458 14.99 6.75 50.10
N PHE A 459 16.03 7.57 50.00
CA PHE A 459 17.25 7.23 49.28
C PHE A 459 18.00 6.03 49.90
N GLU A 460 18.05 5.95 51.23
CA GLU A 460 18.71 4.85 51.95
C GLU A 460 18.11 3.48 51.67
N LYS A 461 16.80 3.42 51.40
CA LYS A 461 16.11 2.18 51.03
C LYS A 461 16.19 1.89 49.53
N ALA A 462 16.30 2.92 48.71
CA ALA A 462 16.35 2.81 47.26
C ALA A 462 17.73 2.40 46.74
N PHE A 463 18.80 2.87 47.38
CA PHE A 463 20.17 2.67 46.92
C PHE A 463 21.02 1.94 47.96
N PRO A 464 21.96 1.08 47.52
CA PRO A 464 23.00 0.53 48.39
C PRO A 464 23.81 1.66 49.03
N ALA A 465 24.25 1.46 50.28
CA ALA A 465 25.07 2.44 50.99
C ALA A 465 26.34 2.83 50.20
N SER A 466 26.94 1.88 49.47
CA SER A 466 28.10 2.12 48.61
C SER A 466 27.82 3.10 47.46
N PHE A 467 26.58 3.24 47.01
CA PHE A 467 26.20 4.20 45.98
C PHE A 467 26.04 5.62 46.54
N LEU A 468 25.61 5.74 47.80
CA LEU A 468 25.37 7.02 48.48
C LEU A 468 26.63 7.60 49.12
N GLN A 469 27.69 6.81 49.25
CA GLN A 469 28.96 7.27 49.78
C GLN A 469 29.66 8.17 48.75
N PRO A 470 30.14 9.36 49.16
CA PRO A 470 30.96 10.18 48.28
C PRO A 470 32.22 9.41 47.92
N PHE A 471 32.55 9.42 46.63
CA PHE A 471 33.73 8.77 46.08
C PHE A 471 35.02 9.49 46.45
#